data_AF-A0A821QG32-F1
#
_entry.id   AF-A0A821QG32-F1
#
_cell.length_a   1.000
_cell.length_b   1.000
_cell.length_c   1.000
_cell.angle_alpha   90.00
_cell.angle_beta   90.00
_cell.angle_gamma   90.00
#
_symmetry.space_group_name_H-M   'P 1'
#
loop_
_entity.id
_entity.type
_entity.pdbx_description
1 polymer ?
#
loop_
_entity_poly.entity_id
_entity_poly.type
_entity_poly.pdbx_seq_one_letter_code
_entity_poly.pdbx_strand_id
1 'polypeptide(L)'
;MLDDIDKLQLCESETIFKNASSLFMKKWSKREHDFSEYFRKEWLKALDSWYEGYNNFPPSTNNSLEATNRVIKDEHTFRERHPLSRFFTIANDIVNRWSKSRHQDQTHPIIYSTEPTIALQKWTN
;
A
#
# COMPACT_ATOMS: atom_id res chain seq x y z
N MET A 1 -15.68 -11.84 -1.73
CA MET A 1 -15.36 -10.58 -2.44
C MET A 1 -13.89 -10.29 -2.30
N LEU A 2 -13.37 -10.19 -1.07
CA LEU A 2 -11.94 -10.02 -0.79
C LEU A 2 -11.06 -11.02 -1.55
N ASP A 3 -11.34 -12.33 -1.44
CA ASP A 3 -10.56 -13.34 -2.18
C ASP A 3 -10.56 -13.16 -3.70
N ASP A 4 -11.56 -12.51 -4.29
CA ASP A 4 -11.60 -12.27 -5.74
C ASP A 4 -10.90 -10.96 -6.10
N ILE A 5 -10.89 -9.97 -5.20
CA ILE A 5 -10.09 -8.74 -5.33
C ILE A 5 -8.60 -9.10 -5.26
N ASP A 6 -8.20 -9.99 -4.33
CA ASP A 6 -6.82 -10.45 -4.24
C ASP A 6 -6.37 -11.14 -5.54
N LYS A 7 -7.25 -11.94 -6.15
CA LYS A 7 -6.96 -12.54 -7.47
C LYS A 7 -6.80 -11.48 -8.58
N LEU A 8 -7.54 -10.37 -8.53
CA LEU A 8 -7.35 -9.26 -9.47
C LEU A 8 -5.99 -8.59 -9.24
N GLN A 9 -5.62 -8.37 -7.98
CA GLN A 9 -4.33 -7.79 -7.63
C GLN A 9 -3.16 -8.63 -8.15
N LEU A 10 -3.23 -9.95 -7.98
CA LEU A 10 -2.19 -10.91 -8.36
C LEU A 10 -2.11 -11.18 -9.87
N CYS A 11 -2.90 -10.49 -10.71
CA CYS A 11 -2.83 -10.68 -12.16
C CYS A 11 -1.43 -10.30 -12.68
N GLU A 12 -0.83 -11.17 -13.49
CA GLU A 12 0.52 -10.97 -14.04
C GLU A 12 0.55 -10.18 -15.36
N SER A 13 -0.60 -9.96 -16.00
CA SER A 13 -0.68 -9.23 -17.26
C SER A 13 -2.00 -8.47 -17.41
N GLU A 14 -1.98 -7.44 -18.23
CA GLU A 14 -3.14 -6.62 -18.55
C GLU A 14 -4.30 -7.44 -19.12
N THR A 15 -4.00 -8.40 -20.00
CA THR A 15 -5.00 -9.28 -20.61
C THR A 15 -5.72 -10.11 -19.55
N ILE A 16 -4.97 -10.71 -18.62
CA ILE A 16 -5.55 -11.50 -17.53
C ILE A 16 -6.37 -10.59 -16.61
N PHE A 17 -5.82 -9.42 -16.25
CA PHE A 17 -6.50 -8.45 -15.40
C PHE A 17 -7.84 -7.98 -15.97
N LYS A 18 -7.89 -7.63 -17.27
CA LYS A 18 -9.13 -7.22 -17.96
C LYS A 18 -10.18 -8.33 -17.98
N ASN A 19 -9.76 -9.56 -18.28
CA ASN A 19 -10.66 -10.72 -18.29
C ASN A 19 -11.20 -11.02 -16.89
N ALA A 20 -10.32 -11.05 -15.89
CA ALA A 20 -10.69 -11.28 -14.50
C ALA A 20 -11.61 -10.17 -13.98
N SER A 21 -11.36 -8.91 -14.34
CA SER A 21 -12.21 -7.76 -13.99
C SER A 21 -13.62 -7.89 -14.59
N SER A 22 -13.73 -8.34 -15.84
CA SER A 22 -15.04 -8.62 -16.47
C SER A 22 -15.81 -9.71 -15.71
N LEU A 23 -15.13 -10.79 -15.32
CA LEU A 23 -15.72 -11.86 -14.51
C LEU A 23 -16.12 -11.39 -13.11
N PHE A 24 -15.28 -10.58 -12.47
CA PHE A 24 -15.56 -9.96 -11.18
C PHE A 24 -16.85 -9.14 -11.23
N MET A 25 -16.97 -8.26 -12.23
CA MET A 25 -18.17 -7.44 -12.42
C MET A 25 -19.41 -8.29 -12.68
N LYS A 26 -19.29 -9.35 -13.48
CA LYS A 26 -20.41 -10.27 -13.73
C LYS A 26 -20.88 -10.98 -12.46
N LYS A 27 -19.96 -11.33 -11.55
CA LYS A 27 -20.25 -12.03 -10.30
C LYS A 27 -20.83 -11.11 -9.23
N TRP A 28 -20.25 -9.93 -9.04
CA TRP A 28 -20.52 -9.07 -7.89
C TRP A 28 -21.52 -7.94 -8.15
N SER A 29 -21.71 -7.49 -9.40
CA SER A 29 -22.62 -6.36 -9.72
C SER A 29 -24.05 -6.52 -9.23
N LYS A 30 -24.57 -7.75 -9.16
CA LYS A 30 -25.93 -8.03 -8.67
C LYS A 30 -26.02 -8.21 -7.16
N ARG A 31 -24.92 -8.60 -6.52
CA ARG A 31 -24.88 -8.91 -5.07
C ARG A 31 -24.51 -7.68 -4.26
N GLU A 32 -23.57 -6.90 -4.78
CA GLU A 32 -22.95 -5.76 -4.11
C GLU A 32 -22.89 -4.60 -5.11
N HIS A 33 -24.08 -4.13 -5.52
CA HIS A 33 -24.24 -3.19 -6.62
C HIS A 33 -23.45 -1.90 -6.41
N ASP A 34 -23.64 -1.24 -5.27
CA ASP A 34 -23.06 0.08 -5.00
C ASP A 34 -21.54 0.02 -4.92
N PHE A 35 -21.00 -1.00 -4.25
CA PHE A 35 -19.57 -1.26 -4.24
C PHE A 35 -19.04 -1.55 -5.64
N SER A 36 -19.72 -2.40 -6.41
CA SER A 36 -19.26 -2.80 -7.74
C SER A 36 -19.26 -1.62 -8.72
N GLU A 37 -20.25 -0.73 -8.65
CA GLU A 37 -20.31 0.49 -9.46
C GLU A 37 -19.19 1.47 -9.10
N TYR A 38 -18.99 1.71 -7.79
CA TYR A 38 -17.85 2.49 -7.31
C TYR A 38 -16.52 1.88 -7.77
N PHE A 39 -16.34 0.58 -7.56
CA PHE A 39 -15.12 -0.13 -7.88
C PHE A 39 -14.80 -0.07 -9.37
N ARG A 40 -15.81 -0.30 -10.22
CA ARG A 40 -15.69 -0.17 -11.68
C ARG A 40 -15.25 1.23 -12.09
N LYS A 41 -15.84 2.27 -11.51
CA LYS A 41 -15.56 3.66 -11.88
C LYS A 41 -14.15 4.06 -11.46
N GLU A 42 -13.79 3.81 -10.20
CA GLU A 42 -12.54 4.32 -9.65
C GLU A 42 -11.36 3.39 -9.97
N TRP A 43 -11.52 2.08 -9.83
CA TRP A 43 -10.41 1.11 -9.83
C TRP A 43 -10.30 0.28 -11.11
N LEU A 44 -11.28 0.33 -12.02
CA LEU A 44 -11.19 -0.34 -13.33
C LEU A 44 -11.19 0.63 -14.52
N LYS A 45 -11.54 1.90 -14.30
CA LYS A 45 -11.61 2.91 -15.37
C LYS A 45 -10.71 4.10 -15.13
N ALA A 46 -10.73 4.67 -13.93
CA ALA A 46 -9.88 5.82 -13.61
C ALA A 46 -8.45 5.39 -13.26
N LEU A 47 -8.30 4.29 -12.49
CA LEU A 47 -7.02 3.78 -12.01
C LEU A 47 -7.00 2.25 -12.19
N ASP A 48 -6.67 1.75 -13.38
CA ASP A 48 -6.61 0.31 -13.68
C ASP A 48 -5.22 -0.32 -13.47
N SER A 49 -4.26 0.47 -12.99
CA SER A 49 -2.83 0.17 -12.96
C SER A 49 -2.33 -0.33 -11.59
N TRP A 50 -3.19 -0.98 -10.80
CA TRP A 50 -2.92 -1.37 -9.41
C TRP A 50 -2.66 -2.88 -9.21
N TYR A 51 -2.71 -3.67 -10.29
CA TYR A 51 -2.36 -5.09 -10.27
C TYR A 51 -0.84 -5.30 -10.43
N GLU A 52 -0.31 -6.40 -9.92
CA GLU A 52 1.14 -6.66 -9.83
C GLU A 52 1.82 -6.68 -11.19
N GLY A 53 1.18 -7.28 -12.20
CA GLY A 53 1.69 -7.32 -13.57
C GLY A 53 1.78 -5.96 -14.26
N TYR A 54 1.26 -4.89 -13.68
CA TYR A 54 1.45 -3.53 -14.20
C TYR A 54 2.84 -2.99 -13.85
N ASN A 55 3.32 -3.27 -12.65
CA ASN A 55 4.63 -2.86 -12.16
C ASN A 55 5.17 -3.88 -11.16
N ASN A 56 6.30 -4.50 -11.50
CA ASN A 56 6.89 -5.60 -10.74
C ASN A 56 7.72 -5.17 -9.51
N PHE A 57 7.94 -3.86 -9.33
CA PHE A 57 8.79 -3.32 -8.25
C PHE A 57 8.07 -2.99 -6.94
N PRO A 58 6.83 -2.43 -6.91
CA PRO A 58 6.16 -2.12 -5.67
C PRO A 58 5.75 -3.37 -4.89
N PRO A 59 5.69 -3.29 -3.55
CA PRO A 59 5.23 -4.39 -2.73
C PRO A 59 3.72 -4.63 -2.89
N SER A 60 3.33 -5.91 -2.93
CA SER A 60 1.94 -6.38 -2.98
C SER A 60 1.13 -6.17 -1.69
N THR A 61 1.74 -5.63 -0.66
CA THR A 61 1.12 -5.53 0.68
C THR A 61 1.14 -4.10 1.15
N ASN A 62 0.12 -3.73 1.93
CA ASN A 62 0.04 -2.43 2.58
C ASN A 62 0.92 -2.34 3.85
N ASN A 63 1.80 -3.31 4.12
CA ASN A 63 2.58 -3.41 5.35
C ASN A 63 3.35 -2.13 5.67
N SER A 64 3.97 -1.50 4.67
CA SER A 64 4.70 -0.24 4.84
C SER A 64 3.78 0.92 5.25
N LEU A 65 2.57 0.98 4.69
CA LEU A 65 1.57 1.99 5.05
C LEU A 65 1.04 1.73 6.46
N GLU A 66 0.72 0.48 6.81
CA GLU A 66 0.23 0.12 8.14
C GLU A 66 1.29 0.33 9.23
N ALA A 67 2.55 0.02 8.95
CA ALA A 67 3.67 0.30 9.84
C ALA A 67 3.83 1.81 10.06
N THR A 68 3.75 2.60 8.99
CA THR A 68 3.82 4.06 9.09
C THR A 68 2.64 4.64 9.88
N ASN A 69 1.42 4.16 9.61
CA ASN A 69 0.23 4.55 10.36
C ASN A 69 0.36 4.21 11.84
N ARG A 70 0.98 3.07 12.17
CA ARG A 70 1.25 2.68 13.56
C ARG A 70 2.21 3.65 14.24
N VAL A 71 3.32 4.00 13.61
CA VAL A 71 4.27 5.01 14.14
C VAL A 71 3.58 6.34 14.42
N ILE A 72 2.78 6.84 13.47
CA ILE A 72 2.03 8.10 13.67
C ILE A 72 1.10 7.99 14.88
N LYS A 73 0.35 6.89 14.98
CA LYS A 73 -0.62 6.68 16.06
C LYS A 73 0.04 6.50 17.42
N ASP A 74 1.10 5.69 17.50
CA ASP A 74 1.65 5.24 18.77
C ASP A 74 2.75 6.20 19.30
N GLU A 75 3.50 6.87 18.41
CA GLU A 75 4.63 7.72 18.81
C GLU A 75 4.36 9.22 18.70
N HIS A 76 3.42 9.64 17.86
CA HIS A 76 3.28 11.05 17.49
C HIS A 76 1.94 11.66 17.92
N THR A 77 0.84 10.94 17.73
CA THR A 77 -0.50 11.43 18.11
C THR A 77 -1.04 10.77 19.37
N PHE A 78 -0.41 9.67 19.82
CA PHE A 78 -0.87 8.84 20.94
C PHE A 78 -2.32 8.39 20.79
N ARG A 79 -2.77 8.20 19.54
CA ARG A 79 -4.15 7.87 19.14
C ARG A 79 -5.19 8.91 19.56
N GLU A 80 -4.75 10.12 19.88
CA GLU A 80 -5.63 11.23 20.23
C GLU A 80 -5.97 12.07 19.00
N ARG A 81 -7.14 12.72 19.05
CA ARG A 81 -7.53 13.74 18.07
C ARG A 81 -6.88 15.06 18.44
N HIS A 82 -6.08 15.61 17.54
CA HIS A 82 -5.42 16.90 17.72
C HIS A 82 -6.14 18.00 16.94
N PRO A 83 -6.19 19.24 17.45
CA PRO A 83 -6.55 20.40 16.64
C PRO A 83 -5.64 20.51 15.41
N LEU A 84 -6.17 21.05 14.30
CA LEU A 84 -5.46 21.09 13.02
C LEU A 84 -4.07 21.76 13.12
N SER A 85 -3.96 22.86 13.87
CA SER A 85 -2.68 23.54 14.10
C SER A 85 -1.63 22.63 14.75
N ARG A 86 -2.04 21.88 15.78
CA ARG A 86 -1.17 20.93 16.47
C ARG A 86 -0.79 19.76 15.58
N PHE A 87 -1.72 19.28 14.76
CA PHE A 87 -1.44 18.23 13.78
C PHE A 87 -0.35 18.64 12.78
N PHE A 88 -0.38 19.88 12.27
CA PHE A 88 0.68 20.36 11.37
C PHE A 88 2.05 20.42 12.05
N THR A 89 2.11 20.82 13.31
CA THR A 89 3.37 20.77 14.09
C THR A 89 3.89 19.33 14.17
N ILE A 90 3.02 18.38 14.52
CA ILE A 90 3.38 16.96 14.63
C ILE A 90 3.85 16.40 13.27
N ALA A 91 3.13 16.70 12.18
CA ALA A 91 3.49 16.26 10.83
C ALA A 91 4.85 16.82 10.40
N ASN A 92 5.12 18.09 10.68
CA ASN A 92 6.41 18.71 10.40
C ASN A 92 7.54 18.04 11.21
N ASP A 93 7.30 17.72 12.48
CA ASP A 93 8.28 17.02 13.32
C ASP A 93 8.59 15.61 12.81
N ILE A 94 7.58 14.87 12.35
CA ILE A 94 7.74 13.55 11.72
C ILE A 94 8.69 13.64 10.52
N VAL A 95 8.37 14.53 9.57
CA VAL A 95 9.14 14.70 8.34
C VAL A 95 10.55 15.16 8.66
N ASN A 96 10.72 16.17 9.52
CA ASN A 96 12.04 16.65 9.92
C ASN A 96 12.91 15.55 10.56
N ARG A 97 12.31 14.70 11.41
CA ARG A 97 13.03 13.59 12.04
C ARG A 97 13.47 12.56 11.01
N TRP A 98 12.57 12.15 10.12
CA TRP A 98 12.88 11.18 9.06
C TRP A 98 13.90 11.71 8.05
N SER A 99 13.87 13.00 7.73
CA SER A 99 14.88 13.63 6.87
C SER A 99 16.25 13.64 7.54
N LYS A 100 16.32 14.04 8.82
CA LYS A 100 17.59 14.09 9.56
C LYS A 100 18.19 12.71 9.76
N SER A 101 17.41 11.71 10.16
CA SER A 101 17.91 10.35 10.44
C SER A 101 18.46 9.62 9.21
N ARG A 102 18.14 10.11 8.00
CA ARG A 102 18.58 9.55 6.72
C ARG A 102 19.63 10.41 6.02
N HIS A 103 20.02 11.52 6.63
CA HIS A 103 21.05 12.39 6.06
C HIS A 103 22.43 11.73 6.21
N GLN A 104 23.24 11.76 5.15
CA GLN A 104 24.54 11.06 5.09
C GLN A 104 25.54 11.53 6.16
N ASP A 105 25.41 12.78 6.61
CA ASP A 105 26.27 13.39 7.63
C ASP A 105 25.95 12.95 9.07
N GLN A 106 24.92 12.13 9.30
CA GLN A 106 24.65 11.58 10.63
C GLN A 106 25.69 10.52 11.02
N THR A 107 25.95 10.37 12.31
CA THR A 107 26.90 9.36 12.83
C THR A 107 26.48 7.92 12.51
N HIS A 108 25.17 7.68 12.44
CA HIS A 108 24.57 6.40 12.07
C HIS A 108 23.33 6.63 11.18
N PRO A 109 23.52 6.93 9.88
CA PRO A 109 22.41 7.20 8.98
C PRO A 109 21.62 5.92 8.69
N ILE A 110 20.30 6.02 8.60
CA ILE A 110 19.47 4.93 8.10
C ILE A 110 19.68 4.83 6.58
N ILE A 111 20.40 3.81 6.13
CA ILE A 111 20.70 3.57 4.72
C ILE A 111 19.57 2.77 4.07
N TYR A 112 19.15 3.15 2.87
CA TYR A 112 18.21 2.37 2.09
C TYR A 112 18.90 1.15 1.49
N SER A 113 18.26 -0.02 1.60
CA SER A 113 18.66 -1.16 0.77
C SER A 113 18.30 -0.85 -0.67
N THR A 114 19.29 -0.65 -1.52
CA THR A 114 19.07 -0.43 -2.96
C THR A 114 18.79 -1.73 -3.69
N GLU A 115 19.21 -2.85 -3.10
CA GLU A 115 19.04 -4.19 -3.66
C GLU A 115 18.28 -5.08 -2.67
N PRO A 116 17.43 -6.00 -3.15
CA PRO A 116 16.79 -6.99 -2.29
C PRO A 116 17.83 -7.97 -1.76
N THR A 117 17.81 -8.22 -0.45
CA THR A 117 18.61 -9.32 0.14
C THR A 117 17.89 -10.63 -0.12
N ILE A 118 18.28 -11.34 -1.18
CA ILE A 118 17.73 -12.68 -1.49
C ILE A 118 18.41 -13.68 -0.56
N ALA A 119 17.75 -14.01 0.55
CA ALA A 119 18.14 -15.10 1.42
C ALA A 119 17.16 -16.26 1.25
N LEU A 120 17.66 -17.43 0.84
CA LEU A 120 16.91 -18.68 0.92
C LEU A 120 16.76 -19.03 2.40
N GLN A 121 15.67 -18.62 3.05
CA GLN A 121 15.30 -19.23 4.32
C GLN A 121 14.98 -20.70 4.03
N LYS A 122 15.91 -21.59 4.39
CA LYS A 122 15.62 -23.01 4.51
C LYS A 122 14.54 -23.13 5.60
N TRP A 123 13.33 -23.50 5.22
CA TRP A 123 12.34 -24.00 6.16
C TRP A 123 13.02 -25.18 6.90
N THR A 124 13.31 -25.00 8.18
CA THR A 124 13.78 -26.10 9.03
C THR A 124 12.62 -27.06 9.25
N ASN A 125 12.90 -28.34 8.98
CA ASN A 125 12.01 -29.50 9.11
C ASN A 125 11.29 -29.58 10.46
#